data_AF-A0A815BYL7-F1
#
_entry.id   AF-A0A815BYL7-F1
#
_cell.length_a   1.000
_cell.length_b   1.000
_cell.length_c   1.000
_cell.angle_alpha   90.00
_cell.angle_beta   90.00
_cell.angle_gamma   90.00
#
_symmetry.space_group_name_H-M   'P 1'
#
loop_
_entity.id
_entity.type
_entity.pdbx_description
1 polymer ?
#
loop_
_entity_poly.entity_id
_entity_poly.type
_entity_poly.pdbx_seq_one_letter_code
_entity_poly.pdbx_strand_id
1 'polypeptide(L)'
;MNQLQVLLHTALIDSGHIEKCGLLIRDTSQIKTTSVGYKLEQSDVDTLVNAFNQPTLLRKKGLYFNEVYYTCIRADNEAIYAKEVSENKSICTQLGN
;
A
#
# COMPACT_ATOMS: atom_id res chain seq x y z
N MET A 1 15.28 16.47 -6.78
CA MET A 1 14.77 15.08 -6.77
C MET A 1 14.77 14.58 -5.34
N ASN A 2 13.69 13.94 -4.91
CA ASN A 2 13.55 13.48 -3.54
C ASN A 2 14.34 12.17 -3.38
N GLN A 3 15.34 12.13 -2.50
CA GLN A 3 16.27 11.00 -2.39
C GLN A 3 15.56 9.68 -2.06
N LEU A 4 14.45 9.76 -1.31
CA LEU A 4 13.58 8.62 -1.00
C LEU A 4 12.88 8.05 -2.24
N GLN A 5 12.49 8.91 -3.18
CA GLN A 5 11.84 8.49 -4.41
C GLN A 5 12.81 7.70 -5.30
N VAL A 6 14.06 8.17 -5.38
CA VAL A 6 15.14 7.48 -6.11
C VAL A 6 15.42 6.13 -5.45
N LEU A 7 15.53 6.10 -4.11
CA LEU A 7 15.74 4.87 -3.36
C LEU A 7 14.63 3.84 -3.63
N LEU A 8 13.35 4.25 -3.53
CA LEU A 8 12.21 3.39 -3.83
C LEU A 8 12.24 2.86 -5.26
N HIS A 9 12.58 3.72 -6.22
CA HIS A 9 12.71 3.29 -7.61
C HIS A 9 13.80 2.23 -7.76
N THR A 10 15.01 2.50 -7.27
CA THR A 10 16.14 1.57 -7.40
C THR A 10 16.01 0.28 -6.59
N ALA A 11 15.29 0.30 -5.47
CA ALA A 11 15.14 -0.86 -4.60
C ALA A 11 13.93 -1.73 -4.96
N LEU A 12 12.81 -1.10 -5.36
CA LEU A 12 11.55 -1.79 -5.59
C LEU A 12 11.22 -1.88 -7.09
N ILE A 13 11.21 -0.76 -7.81
CA ILE A 13 10.82 -0.74 -9.23
C ILE A 13 11.86 -1.48 -10.10
N ASP A 14 13.14 -1.22 -9.88
CA ASP A 14 14.24 -1.87 -10.62
C ASP A 14 14.33 -3.38 -10.33
N SER A 15 13.63 -3.89 -9.31
CA SER A 15 13.54 -5.33 -9.04
C SER A 15 12.76 -6.09 -10.11
N GLY A 16 11.98 -5.40 -10.96
CA GLY A 16 11.15 -6.00 -12.01
C GLY A 16 9.88 -6.70 -11.53
N HIS A 17 9.64 -6.77 -10.22
CA HIS A 17 8.46 -7.43 -9.62
C HIS A 17 7.42 -6.44 -9.10
N ILE A 18 7.76 -5.16 -8.98
CA ILE A 18 6.91 -4.13 -8.39
C ILE A 18 6.68 -3.03 -9.41
N GLU A 19 5.43 -2.82 -9.80
CA GLU A 19 5.04 -1.78 -10.76
C GLU A 19 4.91 -0.40 -10.10
N LYS A 20 4.36 -0.37 -8.88
CA LYS A 20 4.03 0.85 -8.15
C LYS A 20 4.38 0.72 -6.69
N CYS A 21 5.00 1.74 -6.13
CA CYS A 21 5.34 1.82 -4.72
C CYS A 21 5.10 3.22 -4.16
N GLY A 22 4.95 3.32 -2.83
CA GLY A 22 4.83 4.58 -2.13
C GLY A 22 5.16 4.43 -0.64
N LEU A 23 5.59 5.53 -0.04
CA LEU A 23 5.87 5.64 1.38
C LEU A 23 4.87 6.60 2.01
N LEU A 24 4.23 6.15 3.09
CA LEU A 24 3.27 6.93 3.85
C LEU A 24 3.62 6.90 5.34
N ILE A 25 3.25 7.95 6.06
CA ILE A 25 3.36 8.04 7.52
C ILE A 25 2.00 7.72 8.10
N ARG A 26 1.93 6.66 8.90
CA ARG A 26 0.69 6.23 9.56
C ARG A 26 0.19 7.28 10.55
N ASP A 27 1.07 7.85 11.38
CA ASP A 27 0.68 8.76 12.48
C ASP A 27 0.01 10.04 11.98
N THR A 28 0.42 10.53 10.82
CA THR A 28 -0.11 11.76 10.22
C THR A 28 -0.98 11.49 8.99
N SER A 29 -1.20 10.21 8.62
CA SER A 29 -1.78 9.80 7.33
C SER A 29 -1.18 10.53 6.12
N GLN A 30 0.10 10.94 6.15
CA GLN A 30 0.68 11.74 5.07
C GLN A 30 1.50 10.89 4.10
N ILE A 31 1.38 11.18 2.81
CA ILE A 31 2.21 10.57 1.77
C ILE A 31 3.57 11.27 1.77
N LYS A 32 4.64 10.53 2.09
CA LYS A 32 6.02 11.05 2.05
C LYS A 32 6.55 11.09 0.63
N THR A 33 6.32 10.02 -0.13
CA THR A 33 6.78 9.91 -1.51
C THR A 33 6.06 8.78 -2.22
N THR A 34 5.99 8.85 -3.56
CA THR A 34 5.43 7.80 -4.41
C THR A 34 6.33 7.57 -5.63
N SER A 35 6.22 6.37 -6.20
CA SER A 35 6.79 6.06 -7.51
C SER A 35 6.30 7.02 -8.59
N VAL A 36 7.12 7.19 -9.63
CA VAL A 36 6.82 8.12 -10.72
C VAL A 36 5.53 7.68 -11.42
N GLY A 37 4.57 8.60 -11.55
CA GLY A 37 3.26 8.31 -12.17
C GLY A 37 2.23 7.70 -11.21
N TYR A 38 2.59 7.43 -9.95
CA TYR A 38 1.64 6.95 -8.95
C TYR A 38 1.12 8.08 -8.06
N LYS A 39 -0.19 8.34 -8.15
CA LYS A 39 -0.90 9.29 -7.30
C LYS A 39 -1.83 8.51 -6.39
N LEU A 40 -1.61 8.69 -5.09
CA LEU A 40 -2.46 8.16 -4.02
C LEU A 40 -3.39 9.28 -3.56
N GLU A 41 -4.68 8.99 -3.44
CA GLU A 41 -5.61 9.91 -2.80
C GLU A 41 -5.53 9.81 -1.28
N GLN A 42 -5.88 10.90 -0.59
CA GLN A 42 -5.89 10.93 0.87
C GLN A 42 -6.90 9.92 1.46
N SER A 43 -8.03 9.74 0.79
CA SER A 43 -9.07 8.73 1.10
C SER A 43 -8.53 7.30 1.09
N ASP A 44 -7.70 6.97 0.09
CA ASP A 44 -7.04 5.67 -0.01
C ASP A 44 -6.02 5.47 1.11
N VAL A 45 -5.27 6.52 1.45
CA VAL A 45 -4.30 6.49 2.56
C VAL A 45 -5.00 6.26 3.88
N ASP A 46 -6.10 6.97 4.14
CA ASP A 46 -6.88 6.80 5.37
C ASP A 46 -7.47 5.39 5.46
N THR A 47 -7.88 4.82 4.32
CA THR A 47 -8.35 3.43 4.26
C THR A 47 -7.23 2.44 4.60
N LEU A 48 -6.02 2.66 4.10
CA LEU A 48 -4.85 1.84 4.47
C LEU A 48 -4.50 1.97 5.95
N VAL A 49 -4.50 3.18 6.51
CA VAL A 49 -4.23 3.41 7.94
C VAL A 49 -5.28 2.73 8.82
N ASN A 50 -6.56 2.82 8.44
CA ASN A 50 -7.64 2.14 9.13
C ASN A 50 -7.54 0.61 9.02
N ALA A 51 -7.07 0.09 7.89
CA ALA A 51 -6.83 -1.34 7.69
C ALA A 51 -5.81 -1.89 8.71
N PHE A 52 -4.75 -1.14 9.02
CA PHE A 52 -3.78 -1.51 10.05
C PHE A 52 -4.36 -1.45 11.47
N ASN A 53 -5.31 -0.54 11.74
CA ASN A 53 -5.97 -0.47 13.04
C ASN A 53 -6.98 -1.62 13.25
N GLN A 54 -7.54 -2.20 12.18
CA GLN A 54 -8.60 -3.21 12.24
C GLN A 54 -8.37 -4.39 11.28
N PRO A 55 -7.30 -5.18 11.46
CA PRO A 55 -6.95 -6.28 10.56
C PRO A 55 -8.03 -7.38 10.50
N THR A 56 -8.78 -7.60 11.58
CA THR A 56 -9.88 -8.58 11.63
C THR A 56 -11.04 -8.19 10.71
N LEU A 57 -11.36 -6.89 10.63
CA LEU A 57 -12.39 -6.39 9.72
C LEU A 57 -11.92 -6.46 8.28
N LEU A 58 -10.65 -6.14 8.02
CA LEU A 58 -10.05 -6.27 6.70
C LEU A 58 -10.10 -7.70 6.16
N ARG A 59 -9.82 -8.70 7.01
CA ARG A 59 -9.93 -10.12 6.64
C ARG A 59 -11.34 -10.52 6.21
N LYS A 60 -12.38 -9.91 6.80
CA LYS A 60 -13.78 -10.22 6.47
C LYS A 60 -14.32 -9.43 5.28
N LYS A 61 -13.95 -8.15 5.17
CA LYS A 61 -14.51 -7.19 4.20
C LYS A 61 -13.60 -6.87 3.02
N GLY A 62 -12.38 -7.41 2.98
CA GLY A 62 -11.39 -7.01 1.98
C GLY A 62 -10.92 -5.56 2.15
N LEU A 63 -10.06 -5.13 1.23
CA LEU A 63 -9.52 -3.78 1.15
C LEU A 63 -10.05 -3.14 -0.12
N TYR A 64 -10.74 -2.02 0.01
CA TYR A 64 -11.09 -1.18 -1.15
C TYR A 64 -10.05 -0.09 -1.29
N PHE A 65 -9.38 -0.04 -2.42
CA PHE A 65 -8.23 0.84 -2.63
C PHE A 65 -8.12 1.21 -4.10
N ASN A 66 -7.98 2.50 -4.42
CA ASN A 66 -7.86 3.02 -5.78
C ASN A 66 -9.00 2.50 -6.69
N GLU A 67 -10.23 2.58 -6.20
CA GLU A 67 -11.47 2.09 -6.84
C GLU A 67 -11.52 0.59 -7.17
N VAL A 68 -10.57 -0.19 -6.63
CA VAL A 68 -10.46 -1.63 -6.85
C VAL A 68 -10.66 -2.36 -5.53
N TYR A 69 -11.37 -3.49 -5.60
CA TYR A 69 -11.59 -4.35 -4.44
C TYR A 69 -10.56 -5.46 -4.38
N TYR A 70 -9.76 -5.46 -3.31
CA TYR A 70 -8.74 -6.45 -3.03
C TYR A 70 -9.21 -7.39 -1.93
N THR A 71 -9.02 -8.69 -2.16
CA THR A 71 -9.26 -9.71 -1.14
C THR A 71 -8.04 -9.82 -0.25
N CYS A 72 -8.26 -9.69 1.06
CA CYS A 72 -7.20 -9.83 2.05
C CYS A 72 -6.68 -11.27 2.07
N ILE A 73 -5.39 -11.46 1.77
CA ILE A 73 -4.70 -12.75 1.93
C ILE A 73 -4.16 -12.86 3.36
N ARG A 74 -3.56 -11.78 3.87
CA ARG A 74 -2.93 -11.73 5.19
C ARG A 74 -3.02 -10.31 5.74
N ALA A 75 -3.35 -10.16 7.02
CA ALA A 75 -3.39 -8.86 7.67
C ALA A 75 -2.86 -8.97 9.10
N ASP A 76 -1.62 -8.57 9.29
CA ASP A 76 -0.97 -8.53 10.60
C ASP A 76 -0.78 -7.08 11.03
N ASN A 77 -0.37 -6.89 12.29
CA ASN A 77 -0.13 -5.55 12.83
C ASN A 77 1.00 -4.82 12.11
N GLU A 78 1.90 -5.54 11.44
CA GLU A 78 3.07 -4.99 10.76
C GLU A 78 2.96 -5.02 9.24
N ALA A 79 2.17 -5.93 8.67
CA ALA A 79 2.07 -6.07 7.22
C ALA A 79 0.69 -6.59 6.78
N ILE A 80 0.18 -6.00 5.70
CA ILE A 80 -1.07 -6.39 5.06
C ILE A 80 -0.78 -6.76 3.60
N TYR A 81 -1.31 -7.91 3.19
CA TYR A 81 -1.25 -8.44 1.85
C TYR A 81 -2.67 -8.63 1.34
N ALA A 82 -3.00 -7.97 0.25
CA ALA A 82 -4.27 -8.13 -0.42
C ALA A 82 -4.03 -8.39 -1.93
N LYS A 83 -4.90 -9.20 -2.51
CA LYS A 83 -4.83 -9.58 -3.92
C LYS A 83 -6.11 -9.17 -4.62
N GLU A 84 -5.95 -8.57 -5.79
CA GLU A 84 -7.08 -8.21 -6.63
C GLU A 84 -7.73 -9.46 -7.20
N VAL A 85 -9.07 -9.45 -7.29
CA VAL A 85 -9.83 -10.59 -7.83
C VAL A 85 -9.84 -10.56 -9.36
N SER A 86 -9.89 -9.36 -9.94
CA SER A 86 -9.97 -9.08 -11.38
C SER A 86 -8.64 -9.24 -12.10
N GLU A 87 -7.58 -8.66 -11.56
CA GLU A 87 -6.22 -8.80 -12.10
C GLU A 87 -5.35 -9.57 -11.11
N ASN A 88 -4.34 -10.31 -11.59
CA ASN A 88 -3.37 -11.01 -10.72
C ASN A 88 -2.42 -10.03 -9.98
N LYS A 89 -2.87 -8.80 -9.70
CA LYS A 89 -2.15 -7.78 -8.97
C LYS A 89 -2.31 -8.01 -7.48
N SER A 90 -1.24 -7.72 -6.75
CA SER A 90 -1.22 -7.82 -5.29
C SER A 90 -0.61 -6.56 -4.71
N ILE A 91 -1.24 -6.07 -3.66
CA ILE A 91 -0.79 -4.94 -2.85
C ILE A 91 -0.24 -5.52 -1.56
N CYS A 92 0.99 -5.12 -1.24
CA CYS A 92 1.61 -5.32 0.06
C CYS A 92 1.85 -3.96 0.70
N THR A 93 1.41 -3.80 1.94
CA THR A 93 1.77 -2.65 2.77
C THR A 93 2.47 -3.16 4.02
N GLN A 94 3.59 -2.54 4.36
CA GLN A 94 4.39 -2.91 5.51
C GLN A 94 4.72 -1.66 6.33
N LEU A 95 4.67 -1.80 7.65
CA LEU A 95 5.10 -0.79 8.58
C LEU A 95 6.61 -0.85 8.74
N GLY A 96 7.26 0.30 8.54
CA GLY A 96 8.63 0.52 8.97
C GLY A 96 8.60 1.05 10.41
N ASN A 97 9.35 0.39 11.30
CA ASN A 97 9.65 0.91 12.63
C ASN A 97 10.68 2.05 12.56
#